data_AF-A0A2V6TTJ8-F1
#
_entry.id   AF-A0A2V6TTJ8-F1
#
_cell.length_a   1.000
_cell.length_b   1.000
_cell.length_c   1.000
_cell.angle_alpha   90.00
_cell.angle_beta   90.00
_cell.angle_gamma   90.00
#
_symmetry.space_group_name_H-M   'P 1'
#
loop_
_entity.id
_entity.type
_entity.pdbx_description
1 polymer ?
#
loop_
_entity_poly.entity_id
_entity_poly.type
_entity_poly.pdbx_seq_one_letter_code
_entity_poly.pdbx_strand_id
1 'polypeptide(L)'
;MLLAVFLTTDRRVWWILSLAVIPAHLRSHGPLSVPPLIMLVQFTGNVGLALLGAIAIGHLVDEPRRFDRLRTMTLFILLGGIAAPVLVSLAVAASFTLLGWSRDFWLTWRMRSLSNAFAALTCTPLIVLALNAAGSRAARVSLRRGIEASAILSGLVATGTILFVTPTPASGNSPA
;
A
#
# COMPACT_ATOMS: atom_id res chain seq x y z
N MET A 1 -3.86 -0.66 3.60
CA MET A 1 -2.49 -1.12 3.28
C MET A 1 -2.02 -2.11 4.34
N LEU A 2 -1.42 -3.24 3.93
CA LEU A 2 -1.10 -4.36 4.82
C LEU A 2 0.01 -4.06 5.85
N LEU A 3 0.95 -3.16 5.53
CA LEU A 3 2.02 -2.73 6.45
C LEU A 3 1.46 -2.17 7.76
N ALA A 4 0.43 -1.31 7.69
CA ALA A 4 -0.22 -0.74 8.85
C ALA A 4 -0.76 -1.82 9.79
N VAL A 5 -1.43 -2.80 9.20
CA VAL A 5 -2.03 -3.92 9.91
C VAL A 5 -0.95 -4.74 10.64
N PHE A 6 0.18 -5.01 9.99
CA PHE A 6 1.29 -5.75 10.60
C PHE A 6 1.99 -4.97 11.71
N LEU A 7 2.11 -3.64 11.60
CA LEU A 7 2.62 -2.79 12.68
C LEU A 7 1.67 -2.79 13.90
N THR A 8 0.37 -3.02 13.69
CA THR A 8 -0.67 -2.95 14.74
C THR A 8 -1.17 -4.30 15.26
N THR A 9 -0.63 -5.43 14.79
CA THR A 9 -1.11 -6.77 15.19
C THR A 9 0.03 -7.69 15.55
N ASP A 10 -0.26 -8.71 16.36
CA ASP A 10 0.75 -9.70 16.74
C ASP A 10 1.21 -10.51 15.52
N ARG A 11 2.51 -10.82 15.47
CA ARG A 11 3.13 -11.60 14.36
C ARG A 11 2.43 -12.93 14.09
N ARG A 12 1.78 -13.52 15.10
CA ARG A 12 1.07 -14.81 15.02
C ARG A 12 -0.13 -14.79 14.07
N VAL A 13 -0.74 -13.63 13.83
CA VAL A 13 -1.93 -13.50 12.96
C VAL A 13 -1.59 -12.98 11.55
N TRP A 14 -0.33 -12.64 11.27
CA TRP A 14 0.06 -12.05 9.98
C TRP A 14 -0.24 -12.95 8.79
N TRP A 15 -0.15 -14.28 8.94
CA TRP A 15 -0.50 -15.22 7.88
C TRP A 15 -2.01 -15.19 7.58
N ILE A 16 -2.88 -15.13 8.60
CA ILE A 16 -4.33 -15.02 8.45
C ILE A 16 -4.68 -13.73 7.71
N LEU A 17 -4.06 -12.62 8.13
CA LEU A 17 -4.30 -11.31 7.55
C LEU A 17 -3.79 -11.23 6.11
N SER A 18 -2.72 -11.96 5.77
CA SER A 18 -2.25 -12.11 4.39
C SER A 18 -3.25 -12.89 3.54
N LEU A 19 -3.80 -13.99 4.07
CA LEU A 19 -4.82 -14.78 3.37
C LEU A 19 -6.11 -13.98 3.15
N ALA A 20 -6.47 -13.10 4.10
CA ALA A 20 -7.65 -12.24 3.97
C ALA A 20 -7.56 -11.23 2.81
N VAL A 21 -6.37 -10.99 2.23
CA VAL A 21 -6.19 -10.13 1.05
C VAL A 21 -6.51 -10.88 -0.26
N ILE A 22 -6.47 -12.22 -0.26
CA ILE A 22 -6.69 -13.03 -1.46
C ILE A 22 -8.08 -12.78 -2.11
N PRO A 23 -9.20 -12.73 -1.35
CA PRO A 23 -10.51 -12.45 -1.93
C PRO A 23 -10.60 -11.06 -2.59
N ALA A 24 -9.91 -10.06 -2.00
CA ALA A 24 -9.85 -8.71 -2.57
C ALA A 24 -9.05 -8.69 -3.88
N HIS A 25 -7.96 -9.45 -3.95
CA HIS A 25 -7.18 -9.63 -5.18
C HIS A 25 -7.97 -10.34 -6.28
N LEU A 26 -8.70 -11.40 -5.95
CA LEU A 26 -9.53 -12.12 -6.93
C LEU A 26 -10.63 -11.21 -7.51
N ARG A 27 -11.29 -10.42 -6.66
CA ARG A 27 -12.37 -9.53 -7.08
C ARG A 27 -11.90 -8.37 -7.96
N SER A 28 -10.69 -7.84 -7.73
CA SER A 28 -10.16 -6.73 -8.55
C SER A 28 -9.69 -7.16 -9.94
N HIS A 29 -9.38 -8.44 -10.16
CA HIS A 29 -8.81 -8.93 -11.42
C HIS A 29 -9.80 -9.68 -12.31
N GLY A 30 -10.98 -10.06 -11.79
CA GLY A 30 -12.04 -10.70 -12.56
C GLY A 30 -12.38 -10.00 -13.89
N PRO A 31 -12.42 -8.65 -13.95
CA PRO A 31 -12.73 -7.94 -15.20
C PRO A 31 -11.55 -7.75 -16.17
N LEU A 32 -10.30 -8.00 -15.75
CA LEU A 32 -9.09 -7.56 -16.46
C LEU A 32 -8.30 -8.69 -17.12
N SER A 33 -8.82 -9.93 -17.10
CA SER A 33 -8.21 -11.12 -17.73
C SER A 33 -6.74 -11.34 -17.36
N VAL A 34 -6.34 -10.94 -16.16
CA VAL A 34 -4.94 -10.98 -15.74
C VAL A 34 -4.52 -12.42 -15.48
N PRO A 35 -3.38 -12.89 -16.01
CA PRO A 35 -2.92 -14.26 -15.80
C PRO A 35 -2.73 -14.57 -14.30
N PRO A 36 -3.13 -15.76 -13.82
CA PRO A 36 -3.02 -16.13 -12.41
C PRO A 36 -1.60 -15.98 -11.84
N LEU A 37 -0.59 -16.24 -12.66
CA LEU A 37 0.81 -16.09 -12.26
C LEU A 37 1.19 -14.63 -11.99
N ILE A 38 0.66 -13.69 -12.77
CA ILE A 38 0.87 -12.24 -12.55
C ILE A 38 0.14 -11.79 -11.28
N MET A 39 -1.04 -12.33 -11.01
CA MET A 39 -1.76 -12.09 -9.76
C MET A 39 -0.95 -12.58 -8.56
N LEU A 40 -0.34 -13.76 -8.65
CA LEU A 40 0.51 -14.31 -7.60
C LEU A 40 1.74 -13.44 -7.34
N VAL A 41 2.42 -12.98 -8.39
CA VAL A 41 3.55 -12.04 -8.28
C VAL A 41 3.13 -10.72 -7.62
N GLN A 42 1.96 -10.18 -7.98
CA GLN A 42 1.44 -8.97 -7.33
C GLN A 42 1.14 -9.18 -5.85
N PHE A 43 0.45 -10.28 -5.52
CA PHE A 43 0.09 -10.62 -4.15
C PHE A 43 1.34 -10.80 -3.29
N THR A 44 2.29 -11.63 -3.74
CA THR A 44 3.55 -11.87 -3.04
C THR A 44 4.39 -10.61 -2.91
N GLY A 45 4.40 -9.75 -3.92
CA GLY A 45 5.04 -8.43 -3.84
C GLY A 45 4.40 -7.50 -2.80
N ASN A 46 3.07 -7.46 -2.73
CA ASN A 46 2.38 -6.61 -1.74
C ASN A 46 2.58 -7.12 -0.30
N VAL A 47 2.51 -8.44 -0.11
CA VAL A 47 2.79 -9.08 1.19
C VAL A 47 4.26 -8.90 1.57
N GLY A 48 5.18 -9.14 0.64
CA GLY A 48 6.62 -9.00 0.84
C GLY A 48 7.02 -7.59 1.25
N LEU A 49 6.43 -6.56 0.63
CA LEU A 49 6.63 -5.17 1.03
C LEU A 49 6.19 -4.93 2.48
N ALA A 50 4.99 -5.38 2.83
CA ALA A 50 4.45 -5.20 4.17
C ALA A 50 5.28 -5.94 5.23
N LEU A 51 5.70 -7.18 4.94
CA LEU A 51 6.57 -7.97 5.81
C LEU A 51 7.93 -7.29 5.98
N LEU A 52 8.59 -6.93 4.89
CA LEU A 52 9.92 -6.31 4.93
C LEU A 52 9.89 -5.01 5.73
N GLY A 53 8.91 -4.14 5.49
CA GLY A 53 8.73 -2.89 6.24
C GLY A 53 8.44 -3.15 7.72
N ALA A 54 7.49 -4.03 8.05
CA ALA A 54 7.09 -4.29 9.43
C ALA A 54 8.20 -4.96 10.25
N ILE A 55 8.92 -5.90 9.65
CA ILE A 55 10.07 -6.58 10.26
C ILE A 55 11.20 -5.57 10.49
N ALA A 56 11.60 -4.82 9.46
CA ALA A 56 12.70 -3.86 9.57
C ALA A 56 12.44 -2.80 10.64
N ILE A 57 11.23 -2.24 10.70
CA ILE A 57 10.85 -1.26 11.72
C ILE A 57 10.78 -1.92 13.10
N GLY A 58 10.13 -3.09 13.22
CA GLY A 58 9.94 -3.78 14.49
C GLY A 58 11.22 -4.32 15.14
N HIS A 59 12.31 -4.47 14.37
CA HIS A 59 13.64 -4.80 14.94
C HIS A 59 14.39 -3.58 15.48
N LEU A 60 14.00 -2.37 15.09
CA LEU A 60 14.74 -1.13 15.42
C LEU A 60 13.94 -0.18 16.33
N VAL A 61 12.67 -0.49 16.58
CA VAL A 61 11.74 0.32 17.37
C VAL A 61 10.94 -0.59 18.31
N ASP A 62 11.01 -0.30 19.62
CA ASP A 62 10.32 -1.07 20.66
C ASP A 62 8.79 -0.94 20.59
N GLU A 63 8.27 0.24 20.19
CA GLU A 63 6.84 0.51 20.04
C GLU A 63 6.50 1.03 18.62
N PRO A 64 6.37 0.13 17.61
CA PRO A 64 6.18 0.52 16.21
C PRO A 64 4.87 1.26 15.92
N ARG A 65 3.90 1.21 16.85
CA ARG A 65 2.60 1.87 16.75
C ARG A 65 2.65 3.35 17.13
N ARG A 66 3.73 3.79 17.77
CA ARG A 66 3.90 5.14 18.33
C ARG A 66 4.77 5.99 17.39
N PHE A 67 4.10 6.82 16.61
CA PHE A 67 4.72 7.81 15.72
C PHE A 67 5.03 9.15 16.42
N ASP A 68 5.01 9.19 17.76
CA ASP A 68 5.32 10.38 18.56
C ASP A 68 6.82 10.67 18.68
N ARG A 69 7.68 9.68 18.33
CA ARG A 69 9.13 9.82 18.31
C ARG A 69 9.64 10.09 16.90
N LEU A 70 10.48 11.12 16.77
CA LEU A 70 11.21 11.43 15.53
C LEU A 70 11.94 10.20 14.99
N ARG A 71 12.61 9.42 15.86
CA ARG A 71 13.31 8.19 15.47
C ARG A 71 12.37 7.17 14.80
N THR A 72 11.19 6.93 15.38
CA THR A 72 10.21 5.98 14.82
C THR A 72 9.72 6.45 13.47
N MET A 73 9.40 7.75 13.35
CA MET A 73 8.93 8.34 12.10
C MET A 73 10.00 8.30 11.01
N THR A 74 11.26 8.64 11.33
CA THR A 74 12.39 8.56 10.40
C THR A 74 12.62 7.13 9.91
N LEU A 75 12.65 6.15 10.82
CA LEU A 75 12.83 4.74 10.44
C LEU A 75 11.65 4.21 9.62
N PHE A 76 10.42 4.62 9.95
CA PHE A 76 9.25 4.30 9.15
C PHE A 76 9.37 4.84 7.72
N ILE A 77 9.76 6.11 7.56
CA ILE A 77 9.95 6.72 6.24
C ILE A 77 11.03 6.00 5.46
N LEU A 78 12.20 5.81 6.05
CA LEU A 78 13.35 5.22 5.35
C LEU A 78 13.14 3.74 5.02
N LEU A 79 12.64 2.95 5.97
CA LEU A 79 12.55 1.50 5.82
C LEU A 79 11.23 1.05 5.21
N GLY A 80 10.11 1.53 5.75
CA GLY A 80 8.77 1.16 5.29
C GLY A 80 8.33 1.97 4.07
N GLY A 81 8.66 3.26 4.02
CA GLY A 81 8.25 4.17 2.96
C GLY A 81 9.15 4.19 1.73
N ILE A 82 10.44 3.86 1.87
CA ILE A 82 11.41 3.95 0.76
C ILE A 82 12.05 2.59 0.47
N ALA A 83 12.80 2.02 1.42
CA ALA A 83 13.59 0.82 1.17
C ALA A 83 12.72 -0.38 0.77
N ALA A 84 11.64 -0.66 1.52
CA ALA A 84 10.77 -1.78 1.22
C ALA A 84 10.07 -1.65 -0.16
N PRO A 85 9.44 -0.51 -0.51
CA PRO A 85 8.91 -0.28 -1.85
C PRO A 85 9.95 -0.45 -2.96
N VAL A 86 11.15 0.11 -2.81
CA VAL A 86 12.21 0.05 -3.82
C VAL A 86 12.69 -1.38 -4.04
N LEU A 87 13.05 -2.08 -2.96
CA LEU A 87 13.61 -3.43 -3.03
C LEU A 87 12.61 -4.45 -3.55
N VAL A 88 11.37 -4.41 -3.04
CA VAL A 88 10.35 -5.39 -3.44
C VAL A 88 9.86 -5.10 -4.86
N SER A 89 9.80 -3.83 -5.27
CA SER A 89 9.43 -3.48 -6.64
C SER A 89 10.48 -3.92 -7.66
N LEU A 90 11.77 -4.04 -7.29
CA LEU A 90 12.79 -4.60 -8.19
C LEU A 90 12.45 -6.05 -8.56
N ALA A 91 12.17 -6.88 -7.55
CA ALA A 91 11.82 -8.29 -7.74
C ALA A 91 10.51 -8.46 -8.54
N VAL A 92 9.50 -7.64 -8.25
CA VAL A 92 8.23 -7.67 -9.00
C VAL A 92 8.41 -7.20 -10.44
N ALA A 93 9.13 -6.10 -10.67
CA ALA A 93 9.37 -5.60 -12.02
C ALA A 93 10.15 -6.62 -12.85
N ALA A 94 11.19 -7.25 -12.27
CA ALA A 94 11.95 -8.31 -12.92
C ALA A 94 11.03 -9.48 -13.29
N SER A 95 10.18 -9.92 -12.36
CA SER A 95 9.23 -11.01 -12.59
C SER A 95 8.26 -10.67 -13.73
N PHE A 96 7.73 -9.44 -13.78
CA PHE A 96 6.84 -9.01 -14.88
C PHE A 96 7.53 -8.99 -16.23
N THR A 97 8.79 -8.54 -16.28
CA THR A 97 9.55 -8.54 -17.54
C THR A 97 9.91 -9.95 -18.00
N LEU A 98 10.29 -10.84 -17.08
CA LEU A 98 10.59 -12.24 -17.39
C LEU A 98 9.36 -13.01 -17.88
N LEU A 99 8.18 -12.68 -17.34
CA LEU A 99 6.90 -13.28 -17.74
C LEU A 99 6.27 -12.61 -18.98
N GLY A 100 6.94 -11.63 -19.60
CA GLY A 100 6.44 -10.92 -20.77
C GLY A 100 5.25 -10.00 -20.51
N TRP A 101 4.90 -9.75 -19.25
CA TRP A 101 3.80 -8.88 -18.85
C TRP A 101 4.12 -7.40 -18.97
N SER A 102 5.40 -7.04 -18.79
CA SER A 102 5.88 -5.67 -19.01
C SER A 102 7.06 -5.65 -19.97
N ARG A 103 7.06 -4.68 -20.88
CA ARG A 103 8.15 -4.45 -21.83
C ARG A 103 9.25 -3.56 -21.26
N ASP A 104 8.93 -2.76 -20.25
CA ASP A 104 9.87 -1.80 -19.65
C ASP A 104 10.03 -2.06 -18.15
N PHE A 105 11.14 -2.69 -17.82
CA PHE A 105 11.56 -2.98 -16.45
C PHE A 105 11.66 -1.71 -15.59
N TRP A 106 12.37 -0.70 -16.09
CA TRP A 106 12.72 0.50 -15.33
C TRP A 106 11.48 1.35 -15.07
N LEU A 107 10.61 1.50 -16.06
CA LEU A 107 9.35 2.22 -15.90
C LEU A 107 8.42 1.50 -14.91
N THR A 108 8.30 0.17 -15.03
CA THR A 108 7.49 -0.66 -14.10
C THR A 108 8.00 -0.53 -12.67
N TRP A 109 9.31 -0.66 -12.49
CA TRP A 109 9.95 -0.52 -11.20
C TRP A 109 9.74 0.88 -10.60
N ARG A 110 9.94 1.95 -11.37
CA ARG A 110 9.75 3.34 -10.91
C ARG A 110 8.31 3.61 -10.50
N MET A 111 7.34 3.30 -11.37
CA MET A 111 5.93 3.53 -11.11
C MET A 111 5.46 2.75 -9.88
N ARG A 112 5.84 1.47 -9.78
CA ARG A 112 5.47 0.62 -8.65
C ARG A 112 6.13 1.09 -7.35
N SER A 113 7.41 1.47 -7.38
CA SER A 113 8.13 1.96 -6.20
C SER A 113 7.50 3.25 -5.68
N LEU A 114 7.24 4.23 -6.56
CA LEU A 114 6.66 5.53 -6.18
C LEU A 114 5.24 5.37 -5.65
N SER A 115 4.40 4.59 -6.34
CA SER A 115 3.02 4.34 -5.91
C SER A 115 2.97 3.66 -4.54
N ASN A 116 3.80 2.65 -4.32
CA ASN A 116 3.87 1.95 -3.05
C ASN A 116 4.47 2.79 -1.93
N ALA A 117 5.49 3.60 -2.22
CA ALA A 117 6.07 4.55 -1.28
C ALA A 117 5.03 5.58 -0.83
N PHE A 118 4.31 6.17 -1.78
CA PHE A 118 3.22 7.10 -1.51
C PHE A 118 2.13 6.46 -0.64
N ALA A 119 1.66 5.26 -1.01
CA ALA A 119 0.66 4.54 -0.23
C ALA A 119 1.17 4.18 1.17
N ALA A 120 2.44 3.77 1.30
CA ALA A 120 3.04 3.48 2.60
C ALA A 120 3.04 4.73 3.48
N LEU A 121 3.62 5.83 2.99
CA LEU A 121 3.82 7.08 3.75
C LEU A 121 2.52 7.80 4.11
N THR A 122 1.47 7.66 3.29
CA THR A 122 0.19 8.33 3.53
C THR A 122 -0.80 7.44 4.27
N CYS A 123 -1.06 6.23 3.76
CA CYS A 123 -2.11 5.37 4.31
C CYS A 123 -1.67 4.70 5.61
N THR A 124 -0.40 4.34 5.78
CA THR A 124 0.04 3.61 6.98
C THR A 124 -0.16 4.41 8.26
N PRO A 125 0.42 5.62 8.43
CA PRO A 125 0.27 6.36 9.67
C PRO A 125 -1.20 6.71 9.94
N LEU A 126 -1.98 7.01 8.89
CA LEU A 126 -3.41 7.28 9.00
C LEU A 126 -4.17 6.07 9.55
N ILE A 127 -3.94 4.87 9.01
CA ILE A 127 -4.59 3.64 9.49
C ILE A 127 -4.14 3.32 10.91
N VAL A 128 -2.85 3.40 11.23
CA VAL A 128 -2.35 3.11 12.58
C VAL A 128 -2.93 4.09 13.61
N LEU A 129 -3.02 5.37 13.28
CA LEU A 129 -3.63 6.38 14.16
C LEU A 129 -5.12 6.11 14.37
N ALA A 130 -5.85 5.75 13.31
CA ALA A 130 -7.26 5.40 13.40
C ALA A 130 -7.49 4.16 14.28
N LEU A 131 -6.67 3.11 14.14
CA LEU A 131 -6.75 1.90 14.95
C LEU A 131 -6.40 2.17 16.42
N ASN A 132 -5.37 2.97 16.68
CA ASN A 132 -4.99 3.39 18.03
C ASN A 132 -6.11 4.21 18.70
N ALA A 133 -6.77 5.11 17.96
CA ALA A 133 -7.91 5.86 18.45
C ALA A 133 -9.08 4.91 18.82
N ALA A 134 -9.44 3.99 17.92
CA ALA A 134 -10.54 3.03 18.13
C ALA A 134 -10.31 2.09 19.33
N GLY A 135 -9.05 1.71 19.61
CA GLY A 135 -8.71 0.86 20.76
C GLY A 135 -8.64 1.59 22.10
N SER A 136 -8.54 2.93 22.09
CA SER A 136 -8.51 3.72 23.32
C SER A 136 -9.92 3.93 23.88
N ARG A 137 -10.13 3.59 25.15
CA ARG A 137 -11.43 3.75 25.87
C ARG A 137 -11.91 5.21 25.97
N ALA A 138 -11.11 6.16 25.47
CA ALA A 138 -11.34 7.60 25.44
C ALA A 138 -11.91 8.13 24.11
N ALA A 139 -12.10 7.28 23.08
CA ALA A 139 -12.54 7.74 21.76
C ALA A 139 -14.04 8.04 21.69
N ARG A 140 -14.48 9.12 22.34
CA ARG A 140 -15.61 9.90 21.82
C ARG A 140 -15.09 10.71 20.64
N VAL A 141 -15.00 10.07 19.48
CA VAL A 141 -14.79 10.80 18.22
C VAL A 141 -16.01 11.71 18.05
N SER A 142 -15.81 13.03 18.00
CA SER A 142 -16.94 13.91 17.73
C SER A 142 -17.49 13.60 16.34
N LEU A 143 -18.81 13.52 16.21
CA LEU A 143 -19.48 13.21 14.94
C LEU A 143 -18.95 14.08 13.78
N ARG A 144 -18.59 15.32 14.11
CA ARG A 144 -18.00 16.30 13.21
C ARG A 144 -16.65 15.87 12.63
N ARG A 145 -15.75 15.31 13.44
CA ARG A 145 -14.46 14.77 12.98
C ARG A 145 -14.62 13.50 12.16
N GLY A 146 -15.62 12.67 12.49
CA GLY A 146 -15.96 11.49 11.69
C GLY A 146 -16.45 11.87 10.28
N ILE A 147 -17.29 12.90 10.20
CA ILE A 147 -17.79 13.45 8.92
C ILE A 147 -16.63 14.07 8.13
N GLU A 148 -15.76 14.85 8.78
CA GLU A 148 -14.61 15.49 8.14
C GLU A 148 -13.64 14.46 7.55
N ALA A 149 -13.29 13.42 8.32
CA ALA A 149 -12.46 12.32 7.84
C ALA A 149 -13.11 11.56 6.68
N SER A 150 -14.42 11.31 6.77
CA SER A 150 -15.17 10.62 5.70
C SER A 150 -15.24 11.47 4.43
N ALA A 151 -15.41 12.78 4.55
CA ALA A 151 -15.42 13.71 3.42
C ALA A 151 -14.06 13.77 2.73
N ILE A 152 -12.96 13.84 3.50
CA ILE A 152 -11.60 13.79 2.97
C ILE A 152 -11.34 12.45 2.26
N LEU A 153 -11.71 11.33 2.88
CA LEU A 153 -11.53 10.01 2.31
C LEU A 153 -12.34 9.84 1.02
N SER A 154 -13.58 10.31 1.01
CA SER A 154 -14.47 10.28 -0.16
C SER A 154 -13.94 11.17 -1.29
N GLY A 155 -13.45 12.36 -0.97
CA GLY A 155 -12.82 13.26 -1.93
C GLY A 155 -11.57 12.66 -2.54
N LEU A 156 -10.69 12.07 -1.72
CA LEU A 156 -9.48 11.41 -2.20
C LEU A 156 -9.78 10.22 -3.10
N VAL A 157 -10.76 9.38 -2.72
CA VAL A 157 -11.24 8.28 -3.55
C VAL A 157 -11.78 8.83 -4.86
N ALA A 158 -12.69 9.80 -4.83
CA ALA A 158 -13.30 10.40 -6.02
C ALA A 158 -12.26 11.00 -6.98
N THR A 159 -11.29 11.79 -6.46
CA THR A 159 -10.20 12.34 -7.28
C THR A 159 -9.34 11.23 -7.89
N GLY A 160 -9.05 10.17 -7.12
CA GLY A 160 -8.35 9.00 -7.63
C GLY A 160 -9.10 8.32 -8.78
N THR A 161 -10.41 8.08 -8.62
CA THR A 161 -11.22 7.49 -9.69
C THR A 161 -11.29 8.39 -10.92
N ILE A 162 -11.48 9.69 -10.74
CA ILE A 162 -11.60 10.65 -11.84
C ILE A 162 -10.27 10.88 -12.56
N LEU A 163 -9.12 10.64 -11.93
CA LEU A 163 -7.84 10.80 -12.63
C LEU A 163 -7.36 9.50 -13.30
N PHE A 164 -7.67 8.35 -12.72
CA PHE A 164 -7.10 7.07 -13.17
C PHE A 164 -8.09 6.15 -13.89
N VAL A 165 -9.40 6.42 -13.84
CA VAL A 165 -10.43 5.54 -14.44
C VAL A 165 -11.14 6.18 -15.62
N THR A 166 -11.27 7.50 -15.68
CA THR A 166 -11.83 8.16 -16.88
C THR A 166 -10.81 8.11 -18.00
N PRO A 167 -11.15 7.50 -19.15
CA PRO A 167 -10.30 7.55 -20.33
C PRO A 167 -10.14 9.02 -20.75
N THR A 168 -8.90 9.50 -20.87
CA THR A 168 -8.64 10.73 -21.63
C THR A 168 -9.14 10.50 -23.05
N PRO A 169 -10.07 11.33 -23.58
CA PRO A 169 -10.45 11.26 -24.98
C PRO A 169 -9.19 11.36 -25.82
N ALA A 170 -8.99 10.42 -26.73
CA ALA A 170 -7.89 10.50 -27.70
C ALA A 170 -8.04 11.81 -28.47
N SER A 171 -7.22 12.81 -28.14
CA SER A 171 -7.01 13.93 -29.04
C SER A 171 -6.24 13.35 -30.21
N GLY A 172 -6.97 13.02 -31.27
CA GLY A 172 -6.42 12.49 -32.50
C GLY A 172 -5.40 13.46 -33.05
N ASN A 173 -4.12 13.15 -32.88
CA ASN A 173 -2.98 13.76 -33.55
C ASN A 173 -1.84 12.72 -33.52
N SER A 174 -1.96 11.69 -34.36
CA SER A 174 -0.81 10.89 -34.78
C SER A 174 -0.08 11.70 -35.86
N PRO A 175 1.19 12.14 -35.67
CA PRO A 175 2.04 12.47 -36.79
C PRO A 175 2.54 11.18 -37.45
N ALA A 176 2.71 11.28 -38.77
CA ALA A 176 3.03 10.29 -39.80
C ALA A 176 3.99 9.14 -39.42
#